data_AF-A0A946RGD0-F1
#
_entry.id   AF-A0A946RGD0-F1
#
_cell.length_a   1.000
_cell.length_b   1.000
_cell.length_c   1.000
_cell.angle_alpha   90.00
_cell.angle_beta   90.00
_cell.angle_gamma   90.00
#
_symmetry.space_group_name_H-M   'P 1'
#
loop_
_entity.id
_entity.type
_entity.pdbx_description
1 polymer ?
#
loop_
_entity_poly.entity_id
_entity_poly.type
_entity_poly.pdbx_seq_one_letter_code
_entity_poly.pdbx_strand_id
1 'polypeptide(L)'
;MVKNYSGITNIEMNLVAISAETPEESTIMKERKKAPFLFIADQDLELIDAFDFRTNTIARPGFILLHQGVEVWRHTEFKYLRQEIESIINRLKKVQKKILSNSTHIRDRSNASTFK
;
A
#
# COMPACT_ATOMS: atom_id res chain seq x y z
N MET A 1 -12.94 -19.49 -0.33
CA MET A 1 -12.11 -18.59 0.51
C MET A 1 -10.84 -18.25 -0.26
N VAL A 2 -10.70 -17.03 -0.79
CA VAL A 2 -9.57 -16.68 -1.66
C VAL A 2 -8.33 -16.45 -0.80
N LYS A 3 -7.45 -17.45 -0.74
CA LYS A 3 -6.10 -17.34 -0.16
C LYS A 3 -5.11 -17.14 -1.30
N ASN A 4 -4.85 -15.89 -1.70
CA ASN A 4 -3.75 -15.66 -2.64
C ASN A 4 -3.14 -14.26 -2.49
N TYR A 5 -2.44 -14.03 -1.37
CA TYR A 5 -1.56 -12.85 -1.21
C TYR A 5 -0.24 -12.99 -1.99
N SER A 6 0.01 -14.14 -2.65
CA SER A 6 1.24 -14.41 -3.42
C SER A 6 1.52 -13.37 -4.51
N GLY A 7 0.46 -12.77 -5.07
CA GLY A 7 0.58 -11.71 -6.07
C GLY A 7 1.12 -10.38 -5.51
N ILE A 8 1.01 -10.16 -4.20
CA ILE A 8 1.48 -8.94 -3.52
C ILE A 8 2.85 -9.16 -2.89
N THR A 9 3.15 -10.37 -2.40
CA THR A 9 4.46 -10.68 -1.76
C THR A 9 5.65 -10.63 -2.72
N ASN A 10 5.41 -10.69 -4.05
CA ASN A 10 6.46 -10.57 -5.07
C ASN A 10 6.72 -9.13 -5.53
N ILE A 11 6.09 -8.14 -4.89
CA ILE A 11 6.31 -6.73 -5.15
C ILE A 11 7.29 -6.23 -4.09
N GLU A 12 8.38 -5.55 -4.50
CA GLU A 12 9.34 -4.92 -3.58
C GLU A 12 8.70 -3.67 -2.94
N MET A 13 7.65 -3.88 -2.17
CA MET A 13 6.88 -2.85 -1.48
C MET A 13 6.53 -3.36 -0.08
N ASN A 14 6.60 -2.46 0.89
CA ASN A 14 6.09 -2.73 2.23
C ASN A 14 4.57 -2.60 2.19
N LEU A 15 3.86 -3.69 2.47
CA LEU A 15 2.42 -3.66 2.64
C LEU A 15 2.09 -3.44 4.13
N VAL A 16 1.21 -2.49 4.39
CA VAL A 16 0.70 -2.15 5.72
C VAL A 16 -0.82 -2.06 5.63
N ALA A 17 -1.51 -2.70 6.54
CA ALA A 17 -2.95 -2.53 6.74
C ALA A 17 -3.17 -1.68 8.00
N ILE A 18 -4.07 -0.71 7.89
CA ILE A 18 -4.46 0.20 8.98
C ILE A 18 -5.96 0.02 9.19
N SER A 19 -6.40 -0.21 10.43
CA SER A 19 -7.84 -0.30 10.77
C SER A 19 -8.16 0.51 12.02
N ALA A 20 -9.43 0.90 12.16
CA ALA A 20 -9.95 1.61 13.33
C ALA A 20 -10.25 0.67 14.53
N GLU A 21 -9.84 -0.59 14.44
CA GLU A 21 -10.07 -1.62 15.46
C GLU A 21 -9.13 -1.43 16.65
N THR A 22 -9.44 -2.06 17.80
CA THR A 22 -8.50 -2.07 18.92
C THR A 22 -7.24 -2.91 18.59
N PRO A 23 -6.13 -2.75 19.32
CA PRO A 23 -4.95 -3.60 19.17
C PRO A 23 -5.26 -5.10 19.31
N GLU A 24 -6.17 -5.48 20.21
CA GLU A 24 -6.59 -6.87 20.43
C GLU A 24 -7.35 -7.40 19.22
N GLU A 25 -8.34 -6.65 18.72
CA GLU A 25 -9.13 -7.01 17.54
C GLU A 25 -8.25 -7.15 16.29
N SER A 26 -7.31 -6.22 16.11
CA SER A 26 -6.32 -6.23 15.03
C SER A 26 -5.41 -7.46 15.08
N THR A 27 -5.01 -7.89 16.29
CA THR A 27 -4.18 -9.09 16.49
C THR A 27 -4.95 -10.34 16.09
N ILE A 28 -6.20 -10.47 16.54
CA ILE A 28 -7.09 -11.57 16.18
C ILE A 28 -7.32 -11.60 14.65
N MET A 29 -7.52 -10.45 14.02
CA MET A 29 -7.71 -10.34 12.57
C MET A 29 -6.47 -10.81 11.80
N LYS A 30 -5.28 -10.35 12.19
CA LYS A 30 -4.00 -10.73 11.59
C LYS A 30 -3.79 -12.25 11.63
N GLU A 31 -4.02 -12.88 12.79
CA GLU A 31 -3.90 -14.32 12.99
C GLU A 31 -4.90 -15.11 12.14
N ARG A 32 -6.19 -14.70 12.17
CA ARG A 32 -7.25 -15.35 11.39
C ARG A 32 -7.00 -15.29 9.89
N LYS A 33 -6.53 -14.14 9.39
CA LYS A 33 -6.28 -13.94 7.95
C LYS A 33 -4.94 -14.49 7.49
N LYS A 34 -4.04 -14.86 8.41
CA LYS A 34 -2.65 -15.23 8.13
C LYS A 34 -1.98 -14.18 7.23
N ALA A 35 -2.22 -12.91 7.55
CA ALA A 35 -1.78 -11.79 6.74
C ALA A 35 -0.24 -11.69 6.77
N PRO A 36 0.46 -11.72 5.62
CA PRO A 36 1.92 -11.63 5.57
C PRO A 36 2.46 -10.19 5.68
N PHE A 37 1.64 -9.25 6.14
CA PHE A 37 1.93 -7.81 6.15
C PHE A 37 1.74 -7.21 7.54
N LEU A 38 2.32 -6.02 7.75
CA LEU A 38 2.16 -5.29 9.01
C LEU A 38 0.69 -4.85 9.16
N PHE A 39 0.16 -4.98 10.36
CA PHE A 39 -1.19 -4.55 10.70
C PHE A 39 -1.06 -3.51 11.83
N ILE A 40 -1.63 -2.33 11.63
CA ILE A 40 -1.62 -1.21 12.56
C ILE A 40 -3.05 -0.96 13.01
N ALA A 41 -3.28 -1.05 14.32
CA ALA A 41 -4.50 -0.61 14.96
C ALA A 41 -4.40 0.91 15.17
N ASP A 42 -5.26 1.68 14.51
CA ASP A 42 -5.36 3.14 14.60
C ASP A 42 -6.67 3.52 15.28
N GLN A 43 -6.82 3.08 16.53
CA GLN A 43 -8.06 3.26 17.31
C GLN A 43 -8.40 4.74 17.54
N ASP A 44 -7.38 5.59 17.68
CA ASP A 44 -7.54 7.05 17.84
C ASP A 44 -7.80 7.78 16.51
N LEU A 45 -7.76 7.05 15.39
CA LEU A 45 -8.02 7.51 14.02
C LEU A 45 -7.02 8.55 13.49
N GLU A 46 -5.86 8.74 14.15
CA GLU A 46 -4.88 9.77 13.75
C GLU A 46 -4.32 9.52 12.35
N LEU A 47 -3.98 8.27 12.01
CA LEU A 47 -3.45 7.92 10.69
C LEU A 47 -4.57 7.94 9.64
N ILE A 48 -5.74 7.40 9.98
CA ILE A 48 -6.92 7.38 9.11
C ILE A 48 -7.33 8.81 8.73
N ASP A 49 -7.31 9.74 9.69
CA ASP A 49 -7.59 11.15 9.46
C ASP A 49 -6.48 11.84 8.67
N ALA A 50 -5.20 11.56 8.98
CA ALA A 50 -4.06 12.10 8.22
C ALA A 50 -4.11 11.72 6.72
N PHE A 51 -4.70 10.57 6.39
CA PHE A 51 -4.86 10.13 5.02
C PHE A 51 -6.21 10.49 4.37
N ASP A 52 -7.11 11.15 5.08
CA ASP A 52 -8.48 11.44 4.62
C ASP A 52 -9.24 10.14 4.24
N PHE A 53 -9.22 9.17 5.15
CA PHE A 53 -9.91 7.87 5.01
C PHE A 53 -11.03 7.67 6.02
N ARG A 54 -11.51 8.70 6.73
CA ARG A 54 -12.59 8.53 7.70
C ARG A 54 -13.99 8.62 7.07
N THR A 55 -14.87 7.71 7.45
CA THR A 55 -16.32 7.81 7.25
C THR A 55 -17.01 7.75 8.61
N ASN A 56 -17.33 8.91 9.19
CA ASN A 56 -17.89 9.07 10.54
C ASN A 56 -17.03 8.43 11.64
N THR A 57 -17.34 7.21 12.07
CA THR A 57 -16.66 6.50 13.16
C THR A 57 -15.81 5.32 12.70
N ILE A 58 -15.69 5.11 11.39
CA ILE A 58 -14.95 3.96 10.83
C ILE A 58 -14.00 4.40 9.71
N ALA A 59 -12.97 3.59 9.47
CA ALA A 59 -12.13 3.71 8.29
C ALA A 59 -12.92 3.35 7.02
N ARG A 60 -12.88 4.24 6.03
CA ARG A 60 -13.28 3.99 4.65
C ARG A 60 -12.30 2.97 4.05
N PRO A 61 -12.79 1.92 3.36
CA PRO A 61 -11.92 1.03 2.62
C PRO A 61 -11.09 1.78 1.57
N GLY A 62 -9.82 1.41 1.41
CA GLY A 62 -8.98 1.88 0.31
C GLY A 62 -7.50 1.63 0.44
N PHE A 63 -6.80 2.16 -0.55
CA PHE A 63 -5.38 1.96 -0.74
C PHE A 63 -4.71 3.29 -1.03
N ILE A 64 -3.54 3.47 -0.44
CA ILE A 64 -2.62 4.53 -0.79
C ILE A 64 -1.29 3.86 -1.12
N LEU A 65 -0.63 4.38 -2.15
CA LEU A 65 0.75 4.05 -2.46
C LEU A 65 1.63 5.26 -2.15
N LEU A 66 2.59 5.05 -1.26
CA LEU A 66 3.60 6.03 -0.91
C LEU A 66 4.94 5.63 -1.53
N HIS A 67 5.67 6.61 -2.07
CA HIS A 67 7.05 6.46 -2.48
C HIS A 67 7.88 7.58 -1.83
N GLN A 68 8.83 7.20 -0.97
CA GLN A 68 9.68 8.15 -0.22
C GLN A 68 8.87 9.21 0.55
N GLY A 69 7.76 8.79 1.19
CA GLY A 69 6.87 9.67 1.95
C GLY A 69 5.88 10.48 1.11
N VAL A 70 5.93 10.40 -0.22
CA VAL A 70 5.02 11.11 -1.13
C VAL A 70 3.93 10.18 -1.62
N GLU A 71 2.67 10.61 -1.57
CA GLU A 71 1.54 9.92 -2.20
C GLU A 71 1.69 9.95 -3.73
N VAL A 72 1.79 8.76 -4.33
CA VAL A 72 1.90 8.61 -5.80
C VAL A 72 0.64 8.02 -6.43
N TRP A 73 -0.24 7.42 -5.62
CA TRP A 73 -1.50 6.85 -6.07
C TRP A 73 -2.46 6.56 -4.90
N ARG A 74 -3.76 6.65 -5.16
CA ARG A 74 -4.86 6.41 -4.21
C ARG A 74 -6.01 5.68 -4.89
N HIS A 75 -6.72 4.87 -4.12
CA HIS A 75 -7.96 4.19 -4.52
C HIS A 75 -8.95 4.11 -3.36
N THR A 76 -10.13 4.66 -3.55
CA THR A 76 -11.16 4.87 -2.50
C THR A 76 -12.52 4.27 -2.86
N GLU A 77 -12.71 3.80 -4.08
CA GLU A 77 -13.97 3.24 -4.55
C GLU A 77 -13.90 1.72 -4.59
N PHE A 78 -14.76 1.05 -3.81
CA PHE A 78 -14.92 -0.41 -3.86
C PHE A 78 -16.31 -0.73 -4.38
N LYS A 79 -16.40 -1.19 -5.62
CA LYS A 79 -17.62 -1.79 -6.17
C LYS A 79 -17.55 -3.31 -6.07
N TYR A 80 -16.38 -3.92 -6.36
CA TYR A 80 -16.19 -5.37 -6.33
C TYR A 80 -14.78 -5.78 -5.87
N LEU A 81 -14.67 -6.09 -4.58
CA LEU A 81 -13.41 -6.33 -3.85
C LEU A 81 -12.42 -7.28 -4.56
N ARG A 82 -12.90 -8.35 -5.20
CA ARG A 82 -12.02 -9.36 -5.83
C ARG A 82 -11.44 -8.92 -7.18
N GLN A 83 -12.23 -8.25 -8.00
CA GLN A 83 -11.78 -7.75 -9.32
C GLN A 83 -10.84 -6.56 -9.14
N GLU A 84 -11.03 -5.78 -8.09
CA GLU A 84 -10.19 -4.64 -7.75
C GLU A 84 -8.78 -5.07 -7.33
N ILE A 85 -8.60 -6.15 -6.57
CA ILE A 85 -7.27 -6.61 -6.12
C ILE A 85 -6.33 -6.90 -7.30
N GLU A 86 -6.79 -7.59 -8.35
CA GLU A 86 -5.95 -7.89 -9.52
C GLU A 86 -5.58 -6.60 -10.29
N SER A 87 -6.53 -5.69 -10.44
CA SER A 87 -6.29 -4.36 -11.04
C SER A 87 -5.26 -3.56 -10.25
N ILE A 88 -5.36 -3.58 -8.91
CA ILE A 88 -4.43 -2.93 -7.99
C ILE A 88 -3.03 -3.53 -8.13
N ILE A 89 -2.89 -4.85 -8.08
CA ILE A 89 -1.60 -5.54 -8.25
C ILE A 89 -0.95 -5.16 -9.58
N ASN A 90 -1.71 -5.15 -10.68
CA ASN A 90 -1.21 -4.76 -11.98
C ASN A 90 -0.78 -3.29 -12.03
N ARG A 91 -1.49 -2.41 -11.32
CA ARG A 91 -1.10 -1.00 -11.19
C ARG A 91 0.18 -0.83 -10.38
N LEU A 92 0.31 -1.52 -9.24
CA LEU A 92 1.51 -1.50 -8.40
C LEU A 92 2.75 -1.93 -9.19
N LYS A 93 2.66 -3.01 -9.97
CA LYS A 93 3.75 -3.47 -10.86
C LYS A 93 4.15 -2.41 -11.90
N LYS A 94 3.18 -1.70 -12.49
CA LYS A 94 3.46 -0.61 -13.44
C LYS A 94 4.16 0.56 -12.76
N VAL A 95 3.73 0.95 -11.56
CA VAL A 95 4.36 2.04 -10.81
C VAL A 95 5.78 1.66 -10.39
N GLN A 96 5.99 0.44 -9.88
CA GLN A 96 7.33 -0.08 -9.55
C GLN A 96 8.26 0.00 -10.77
N LYS A 97 7.81 -0.49 -11.93
CA LYS A 97 8.61 -0.42 -13.17
C LYS A 97 8.99 1.02 -13.54
N LYS A 98 8.06 1.97 -13.40
CA LYS A 98 8.30 3.40 -13.68
C LYS A 98 9.28 4.03 -12.70
N ILE A 99 9.17 3.71 -11.42
CA ILE A 99 10.09 4.19 -10.38
C ILE A 99 11.49 3.65 -10.65
N LEU A 100 11.63 2.34 -10.89
CA LEU A 100 12.92 1.70 -11.18
C LEU A 100 13.57 2.26 -12.45
N SER A 101 12.79 2.48 -13.53
CA SER A 101 13.32 3.06 -14.78
C SER A 101 13.78 4.51 -14.64
N ASN A 102 13.10 5.30 -13.80
CA ASN A 102 13.50 6.68 -13.54
C ASN A 102 14.76 6.75 -12.68
N SER A 103 14.90 5.84 -11.70
CA SER A 103 16.10 5.73 -10.86
C SER A 103 17.35 5.32 -11.65
N THR A 104 17.22 4.48 -12.69
CA THR A 104 18.35 4.13 -13.57
C THR A 104 18.83 5.32 -14.40
N HIS A 105 17.92 6.16 -14.92
CA HIS A 105 18.30 7.35 -15.69
C HIS A 105 19.00 8.44 -14.86
N ILE A 106 18.75 8.52 -13.56
CA ILE A 106 19.44 9.47 -12.67
C ILE A 106 20.90 9.03 -12.46
N ARG A 107 21.15 7.72 -12.29
CA ARG A 107 22.50 7.17 -12.12
C ARG A 107 23.38 7.33 -13.36
N ASP A 108 22.81 7.19 -14.56
CA ASP A 108 23.56 7.37 -15.81
C ASP A 108 23.99 8.83 -16.03
N ARG A 109 23.18 9.81 -15.59
CA ARG A 109 23.51 11.24 -15.72
C ARG A 109 24.54 11.71 -14.70
N SER A 110 24.55 11.15 -13.48
CA SER A 110 25.55 11.51 -12.48
C SER A 110 26.95 11.00 -12.83
N ASN A 111 27.07 9.89 -13.58
CA ASN A 111 28.36 9.38 -14.06
C ASN A 111 28.87 10.09 -15.33
N ALA A 112 28.00 10.76 -16.08
CA ALA A 112 28.40 11.52 -17.27
C ALA A 112 28.95 12.92 -16.93
N SER A 113 28.79 13.39 -15.68
CA SER A 113 29.14 14.76 -15.26
C SER A 113 30.52 14.88 -14.58
N THR A 114 31.26 13.79 -14.39
CA THR A 114 32.59 13.79 -13.75
C THR A 114 33.77 13.69 -14.74
N PHE A 115 33.51 13.77 -16.04
CA PHE A 115 34.55 13.91 -17.07
C PHE A 115 34.43 15.26 -17.77
N LYS A 116 34.90 16.33 -17.13
CA LYS A 116 35.40 17.54 -17.79
C LYS A 116 36.54 18.14 -16.98
#